data_AF-A0A8C1E614-F1
#
_entry.id   AF-A0A8C1E614-F1
#
_cell.length_a   1.000
_cell.length_b   1.000
_cell.length_c   1.000
_cell.angle_alpha   90.00
_cell.angle_beta   90.00
_cell.angle_gamma   90.00
#
_symmetry.space_group_name_H-M   'P 1'
#
loop_
_entity.id
_entity.type
_entity.pdbx_description
1 polymer ?
#
loop_
_entity_poly.entity_id
_entity_poly.type
_entity_poly.pdbx_seq_one_letter_code
_entity_poly.pdbx_strand_id
1 'polypeptide(L)'
;MNITNFSEKRKKMQPSPIQLEEEYPEISHKTPFIRRKQKMSSYQKTKQEYERIKEERARKQEEFLKDKAQREEALKIYKKKKMATYQLLKRKTKKGQLNLNLHMELLLQKIQAQHK
;
A
#
# COMPACT_ATOMS: atom_id res chain seq x y z
N MET A 1 -36.34 -7.23 -41.09
CA MET A 1 -37.30 -6.25 -40.54
C MET A 1 -36.58 -4.91 -40.46
N ASN A 2 -37.09 -3.93 -41.22
CA ASN A 2 -36.57 -2.57 -41.27
C ASN A 2 -37.26 -1.74 -40.19
N ILE A 3 -36.50 -1.03 -39.37
CA ILE A 3 -37.03 0.12 -38.64
C ILE A 3 -36.21 1.33 -39.08
N THR A 4 -36.96 2.28 -39.61
CA THR A 4 -36.59 3.47 -40.35
C THR A 4 -35.92 4.54 -39.50
N ASN A 5 -35.00 5.23 -40.15
CA ASN A 5 -34.40 6.50 -39.73
C ASN A 5 -35.49 7.55 -39.44
N PHE A 6 -35.44 8.17 -38.25
CA PHE A 6 -36.03 9.49 -38.03
C PHE A 6 -34.90 10.53 -37.98
N SER A 7 -34.70 11.13 -39.14
CA SER A 7 -33.95 12.36 -39.37
C SER A 7 -34.47 13.46 -38.45
N GLU A 8 -33.59 14.28 -37.87
CA GLU A 8 -33.61 15.72 -38.16
C GLU A 8 -32.38 16.47 -37.62
N LYS A 9 -31.46 16.75 -38.56
CA LYS A 9 -30.87 18.06 -38.84
C LYS A 9 -30.68 19.00 -37.64
N ARG A 10 -29.59 18.84 -36.89
CA ARG A 10 -28.98 19.99 -36.19
C ARG A 10 -28.18 20.81 -37.21
N LYS A 11 -28.83 21.85 -37.74
CA LYS A 11 -28.19 22.90 -38.56
C LYS A 11 -26.95 23.42 -37.82
N LYS A 12 -25.79 23.30 -38.47
CA LYS A 12 -24.56 24.01 -38.10
C LYS A 12 -24.83 25.51 -38.24
N MET A 13 -24.92 26.23 -37.13
CA MET A 13 -24.80 27.69 -37.15
C MET A 13 -23.33 28.03 -37.00
N GLN A 14 -22.68 28.37 -38.12
CA GLN A 14 -21.39 29.05 -38.09
C GLN A 14 -21.66 30.53 -37.76
N PRO A 15 -21.01 31.14 -36.75
CA PRO A 15 -21.03 32.58 -36.61
C PRO A 15 -20.13 33.22 -37.67
N SER A 16 -20.69 34.20 -38.40
CA SER A 16 -20.01 35.03 -39.40
C SER A 16 -18.99 35.98 -38.76
N PRO A 17 -17.89 36.34 -39.45
CA PRO A 17 -16.90 37.28 -38.93
C PRO A 17 -17.39 38.72 -39.08
N ILE A 18 -17.41 39.47 -37.99
CA ILE A 18 -17.52 40.93 -37.99
C ILE A 18 -16.26 41.45 -37.30
N GLN A 19 -15.45 42.21 -38.02
CA GLN A 19 -14.23 42.86 -37.55
C GLN A 19 -14.45 44.37 -37.44
N LEU A 20 -13.69 44.99 -36.51
CA LEU A 20 -13.34 46.42 -36.39
C LEU A 20 -14.43 47.34 -35.82
N GLU A 21 -14.20 48.29 -34.91
CA GLU A 21 -13.09 48.70 -34.04
C GLU A 21 -13.67 49.93 -33.31
N GLU A 22 -13.80 49.95 -31.98
CA GLU A 22 -13.88 51.23 -31.24
C GLU A 22 -13.16 51.05 -29.90
N GLU A 23 -11.95 51.60 -29.87
CA GLU A 23 -11.08 51.78 -28.72
C GLU A 23 -11.61 52.93 -27.85
N TYR A 24 -11.88 52.68 -26.56
CA TYR A 24 -12.01 53.73 -25.56
C TYR A 24 -11.19 53.38 -24.30
N PRO A 25 -10.35 54.31 -23.80
CA PRO A 25 -9.32 54.01 -22.82
C PRO A 25 -9.82 53.99 -21.37
N GLU A 26 -9.31 52.99 -20.65
CA GLU A 26 -8.81 53.01 -19.27
C GLU A 26 -9.49 53.89 -18.20
N ILE A 27 -10.27 53.27 -17.31
CA ILE A 27 -10.29 53.67 -15.89
C ILE A 27 -10.19 52.40 -15.03
N SER A 28 -8.96 51.98 -14.74
CA SER A 28 -8.66 50.88 -13.82
C SER A 28 -8.81 51.34 -12.37
N HIS A 29 -10.02 51.30 -11.83
CA HIS A 29 -10.24 51.34 -10.38
C HIS A 29 -9.78 50.00 -9.77
N LYS A 30 -8.46 49.87 -9.52
CA LYS A 30 -7.87 48.75 -8.77
C LYS A 30 -8.28 48.86 -7.30
N THR A 31 -9.48 48.38 -6.99
CA THR A 31 -9.76 47.94 -5.62
C THR A 31 -8.79 46.81 -5.28
N PRO A 32 -8.25 46.72 -4.05
CA PRO A 32 -7.48 45.55 -3.65
C PRO A 32 -8.48 44.41 -3.51
N PHE A 33 -8.78 43.74 -4.62
CA PHE A 33 -9.55 42.51 -4.62
C PHE A 33 -8.70 41.49 -3.88
N ILE A 34 -8.97 41.33 -2.57
CA ILE A 34 -8.44 40.26 -1.76
C ILE A 34 -8.79 38.98 -2.51
N ARG A 35 -7.82 38.38 -3.21
CA ARG A 35 -8.00 37.14 -3.95
C ARG A 35 -8.26 36.04 -2.93
N ARG A 36 -9.54 35.89 -2.54
CA ARG A 36 -9.97 34.80 -1.66
C ARG A 36 -9.67 33.51 -2.41
N LYS A 37 -8.81 32.65 -1.85
CA LYS A 37 -8.53 31.32 -2.41
C LYS A 37 -9.88 30.64 -2.65
N GLN A 38 -10.15 30.26 -3.91
CA GLN A 38 -11.36 29.51 -4.23
C GLN A 38 -11.37 28.25 -3.35
N LYS A 39 -12.49 28.05 -2.64
CA LYS A 39 -12.68 26.85 -1.84
C LYS A 39 -12.78 25.66 -2.80
N MET A 40 -12.13 24.55 -2.43
CA MET A 40 -12.22 23.29 -3.19
C MET A 40 -13.70 22.87 -3.33
N SER A 41 -14.05 22.36 -4.51
CA SER A 41 -15.39 21.80 -4.77
C SER A 41 -15.68 20.61 -3.84
N SER A 42 -16.96 20.38 -3.51
CA SER A 42 -17.39 19.25 -2.70
C SER A 42 -16.85 17.92 -3.25
N TYR A 43 -16.97 17.72 -4.58
CA TYR A 43 -16.43 16.54 -5.27
C TYR A 43 -14.92 16.37 -5.06
N GLN A 44 -14.17 17.47 -5.13
CA GLN A 44 -12.72 17.45 -4.96
C GLN A 44 -12.33 17.05 -3.54
N LYS A 45 -13.08 17.50 -2.53
CA LYS A 45 -12.87 17.09 -1.14
C LYS A 45 -13.15 15.59 -0.95
N THR A 46 -14.26 15.10 -1.49
CA THR A 46 -14.60 13.67 -1.40
C THR A 46 -13.57 12.79 -2.10
N LYS A 47 -13.05 13.22 -3.27
CA LYS A 47 -12.01 12.49 -4.00
C LYS A 47 -10.71 12.40 -3.17
N GLN A 48 -10.27 13.51 -2.58
CA GLN A 48 -9.07 13.53 -1.74
C GLN A 48 -9.22 12.63 -0.51
N GLU A 49 -10.38 12.64 0.15
CA GLU A 49 -10.61 11.77 1.31
C GLU A 49 -10.62 10.29 0.91
N TYR A 50 -11.20 9.95 -0.23
CA TYR A 50 -11.18 8.59 -0.77
C TYR A 50 -9.74 8.11 -1.03
N GLU A 51 -8.92 8.94 -1.68
CA GLU A 51 -7.51 8.65 -1.94
C GLU A 51 -6.73 8.46 -0.63
N ARG A 52 -6.94 9.33 0.36
CA ARG A 52 -6.32 9.22 1.68
C ARG A 52 -6.66 7.90 2.38
N ILE A 53 -7.94 7.51 2.38
CA ILE A 53 -8.39 6.25 2.97
C ILE A 53 -7.78 5.05 2.23
N LYS A 54 -7.68 5.13 0.90
CA LYS A 54 -7.08 4.08 0.08
C LYS A 54 -5.60 3.90 0.40
N GLU A 55 -4.85 4.98 0.52
CA GLU A 55 -3.43 4.97 0.91
C GLU A 55 -3.24 4.43 2.32
N GLU A 56 -4.06 4.86 3.29
CA GLU A 56 -4.00 4.36 4.66
C GLU A 56 -4.25 2.84 4.72
N ARG A 57 -5.23 2.34 3.95
CA ARG A 57 -5.49 0.89 3.84
C ARG A 57 -4.31 0.14 3.23
N ALA A 58 -3.71 0.68 2.16
CA ALA A 58 -2.54 0.07 1.51
C ALA A 58 -1.37 -0.01 2.50
N ARG A 59 -1.07 1.08 3.21
CA ARG A 59 -0.03 1.10 4.25
C ARG A 59 -0.26 0.06 5.34
N LYS A 60 -1.48 -0.02 5.88
CA LYS A 60 -1.82 -1.02 6.90
C LYS A 60 -1.66 -2.46 6.39
N GLN A 61 -2.03 -2.72 5.14
CA GLN A 61 -1.85 -4.03 4.53
C GLN A 61 -0.37 -4.39 4.37
N GLU A 62 0.47 -3.46 3.90
CA GLU A 62 1.91 -3.66 3.77
C GLU A 62 2.57 -3.93 5.12
N GLU A 63 2.23 -3.16 6.16
CA GLU A 63 2.73 -3.34 7.52
C GLU A 63 2.32 -4.72 8.08
N PHE A 64 1.06 -5.11 7.89
CA PHE A 64 0.56 -6.42 8.31
C PHE A 64 1.27 -7.58 7.60
N LEU A 65 1.49 -7.47 6.29
CA LEU A 65 2.19 -8.52 5.53
C LEU A 65 3.65 -8.68 5.99
N LYS A 66 4.32 -7.57 6.32
CA LYS A 66 5.68 -7.59 6.88
C LYS A 66 5.72 -8.28 8.25
N ASP A 67 4.83 -7.91 9.18
CA ASP A 67 4.75 -8.56 10.51
C ASP A 67 4.43 -10.05 10.39
N LYS A 68 3.48 -10.40 9.52
CA LYS A 68 3.12 -11.79 9.25
C LYS A 68 4.31 -12.60 8.74
N ALA A 69 5.07 -12.07 7.78
CA ALA A 69 6.26 -12.73 7.26
C ALA A 69 7.33 -12.94 8.35
N GLN A 70 7.61 -11.91 9.15
CA GLN A 70 8.56 -12.00 10.26
C GLN A 70 8.14 -13.05 11.29
N ARG A 71 6.86 -13.09 11.66
CA ARG A 71 6.32 -14.09 12.59
C ARG A 71 6.44 -15.50 12.02
N GLU A 72 6.08 -15.69 10.75
CA GLU A 72 6.20 -16.99 10.09
C GLU A 72 7.65 -17.47 9.99
N GLU A 73 8.59 -16.58 9.68
CA GLU A 73 10.02 -16.88 9.66
C GLU A 73 10.54 -17.27 11.05
N ALA A 74 10.19 -16.50 12.09
CA ALA A 74 10.55 -16.80 13.46
C ALA A 74 10.01 -18.18 13.90
N LEU A 75 8.75 -18.48 13.56
CA LEU A 75 8.16 -19.80 13.82
C LEU A 75 8.85 -20.93 13.05
N LYS A 76 9.22 -20.70 11.79
CA LYS A 76 9.99 -21.67 10.98
C LYS A 76 11.34 -21.94 11.62
N ILE A 77 12.07 -20.91 12.04
CA ILE A 77 13.37 -21.05 12.71
C ILE A 77 13.21 -21.83 14.02
N TYR A 78 12.22 -21.48 14.84
CA TYR A 78 11.93 -22.20 16.08
C TYR A 78 11.63 -23.68 15.83
N LYS A 79 10.72 -23.99 14.90
CA LYS A 79 10.37 -25.37 14.55
C LYS A 79 11.58 -26.14 14.03
N LYS A 80 12.39 -25.54 13.15
CA LYS A 80 13.64 -26.15 12.65
C LYS A 80 14.61 -26.46 13.79
N LYS A 81 14.87 -25.51 14.68
CA LYS A 81 15.74 -25.71 15.86
C LYS A 81 15.19 -26.81 16.76
N LYS A 82 13.88 -26.80 17.06
CA LYS A 82 13.21 -27.80 17.89
C LYS A 82 13.27 -29.20 17.28
N MET A 83 13.09 -29.33 15.97
CA MET A 83 13.20 -30.61 15.28
C MET A 83 14.64 -31.11 15.25
N ALA A 84 15.62 -30.24 14.98
CA ALA A 84 17.03 -30.61 14.99
C ALA A 84 17.47 -31.14 16.37
N THR A 85 17.10 -30.45 17.45
CA THR A 85 17.41 -30.91 18.81
C THR A 85 16.68 -32.21 19.16
N TYR A 86 15.41 -32.36 18.78
CA TYR A 86 14.69 -33.61 18.97
C TYR A 86 15.36 -34.78 18.25
N GLN A 87 15.73 -34.59 16.98
CA GLN A 87 16.38 -35.65 16.19
C GLN A 87 17.73 -36.03 16.78
N LEU A 88 18.49 -35.04 17.26
CA LEU A 88 19.74 -35.25 17.98
C LEU A 88 19.51 -36.12 19.23
N LEU A 89 18.60 -35.71 20.11
CA LEU A 89 18.32 -36.38 21.38
C LEU A 89 17.67 -37.75 21.21
N LYS A 90 16.95 -38.00 20.12
CA LYS A 90 16.34 -39.29 19.80
C LYS A 90 17.37 -40.33 19.36
N ARG A 91 18.59 -39.94 18.96
CA ARG A 91 19.59 -40.89 18.44
C ARG A 91 19.94 -41.94 19.50
N LYS A 92 19.88 -43.18 19.06
CA LYS A 92 20.22 -44.36 19.87
C LYS A 92 21.51 -45.00 19.37
N THR A 93 22.24 -45.64 20.27
CA THR A 93 23.39 -46.48 19.95
C THR A 93 22.91 -47.80 19.31
N LYS A 94 23.83 -48.61 18.77
CA LYS A 94 23.51 -49.92 18.19
C LYS A 94 22.75 -50.84 19.17
N LYS A 95 22.94 -50.64 20.48
CA LYS A 95 22.26 -51.36 21.57
C LYS A 95 20.92 -50.74 21.99
N GLY A 96 20.42 -49.72 21.28
CA GLY A 96 19.12 -49.09 21.54
C GLY A 96 19.09 -48.08 22.69
N GLN A 97 20.22 -47.87 23.39
CA GLN A 97 20.35 -46.88 24.45
C GLN A 97 20.51 -45.47 23.86
N LEU A 98 20.07 -44.44 24.59
CA LEU A 98 20.28 -43.05 24.19
C LEU A 98 21.78 -42.70 24.20
N ASN A 99 22.21 -41.87 23.24
CA ASN A 99 23.60 -41.42 23.19
C ASN A 99 23.83 -40.24 24.15
N LEU A 100 24.35 -40.53 25.35
CA LEU A 100 24.58 -39.54 26.41
C LEU A 100 25.52 -38.42 25.99
N ASN A 101 26.58 -38.73 25.25
CA ASN A 101 27.60 -37.75 24.83
C ASN A 101 26.98 -36.59 24.04
N LEU A 102 25.99 -36.91 23.20
CA LEU A 102 25.27 -35.96 22.37
C LEU A 102 24.36 -35.03 23.19
N HIS A 103 23.77 -35.56 24.28
CA HIS A 103 23.02 -34.75 25.24
C HIS A 103 23.94 -33.82 26.03
N MET A 104 25.11 -34.32 26.44
CA MET A 104 26.13 -33.54 27.15
C MET A 104 26.66 -32.39 26.29
N GLU A 105 26.94 -32.63 25.01
CA GLU A 105 27.38 -31.58 24.09
C GLU A 105 26.33 -30.46 23.95
N LEU A 106 25.05 -30.83 23.78
CA LEU A 106 23.96 -29.85 23.72
C LEU A 106 23.84 -29.04 25.02
N LEU A 107 24.05 -29.67 26.18
CA LEU A 107 24.03 -28.99 27.47
C LEU A 107 25.20 -28.01 27.61
N LEU A 108 26.42 -28.43 27.27
CA LEU A 108 27.61 -27.57 27.28
C LEU A 108 27.43 -26.36 26.36
N GLN A 109 26.88 -26.56 25.16
CA GLN A 109 26.57 -25.46 24.24
C GLN A 109 25.59 -24.44 24.86
N LYS A 110 24.57 -24.90 25.60
CA LYS A 110 23.62 -24.01 26.29
C LYS A 110 24.29 -23.21 27.40
N ILE A 111 25.12 -23.86 28.22
CA ILE A 111 25.86 -23.19 29.30
C ILE A 111 26.78 -22.13 28.69
N GLN A 112 27.57 -22.49 27.69
CA GLN A 112 28.47 -21.54 27.02
C GLN A 112 27.73 -20.39 26.35
N ALA A 113 26.55 -20.63 25.77
CA ALA A 113 25.73 -19.58 25.18
C ALA A 113 25.10 -18.63 26.22
N GLN A 114 24.90 -19.09 27.47
CA GLN A 114 24.42 -18.25 28.58
C GLN A 114 25.53 -17.36 29.17
N HIS A 115 26.78 -17.79 29.06
CA HIS A 115 27.95 -17.04 29.53
C HIS A 115 28.58 -16.13 28.46
N LYS A 116 28.00 -16.04 27.27
CA LYS A 116 28.38 -15.11 26.19
C LYS A 116 27.41 -13.94 26.14
#